data_AF-A0A955NKY3-F1
#
_entry.id   AF-A0A955NKY3-F1
#
_cell.length_a   1.000
_cell.length_b   1.000
_cell.length_c   1.000
_cell.angle_alpha   90.00
_cell.angle_beta   90.00
_cell.angle_gamma   90.00
#
_symmetry.space_group_name_H-M   'P 1'
#
loop_
_entity.id
_entity.type
_entity.pdbx_description
1 polymer ?
#
loop_
_entity_poly.entity_id
_entity_poly.type
_entity_poly.pdbx_seq_one_letter_code
_entity_poly.pdbx_strand_id
1 'polypeptide(L)'
;EQRRGALQSEIQRHDDQLAHSRQMESELQQQQNRGTELAQALSTERDQLEQKVENERTREDELKRKLADLEIEENLLVQQEKEGSIDFENSRKAADEAARAVAEMERKIEAARREIENIERQIESLAEEQDRLVAEKEAAQQELSEIDDKVTAGQSFHEGTQENRKREEMERNQIRANLQGLEAEIDAKRTENENVHREMSRLSHRLDSLKELQAHHEGQDEGVKKALERRERGEEPFNRIQGLLIEQVRVQPGYEDAVESALSAWFGGVLCGNREEAASLLSALREKESGRVTCIPTEIVRESLSRIQSDFSNETPEWARAQGAIPARNIVEVNEGYREILAPILQKTLVVEGIEELTRIAANLNEGWIAVTRNGEIARFPGILSGGKSVTTGFLRRQSEIDEISARVIEIERDLQARDQALQGLQERR
;
A
#
# COMPACT_ATOMS: atom_id res chain seq x y z
N GLU A 1 12.52 -5.34 -13.38
CA GLU A 1 13.56 -4.66 -14.19
C GLU A 1 13.98 -5.45 -15.43
N GLN A 2 14.19 -6.76 -15.32
CA GLN A 2 14.53 -7.63 -16.46
C GLN A 2 13.54 -7.54 -17.63
N ARG A 3 12.23 -7.56 -17.36
CA ARG A 3 11.18 -7.44 -18.40
C ARG A 3 11.17 -6.08 -19.12
N ARG A 4 11.44 -4.99 -18.41
CA ARG A 4 11.60 -3.64 -19.00
C ARG A 4 12.80 -3.57 -19.93
N GLY A 5 13.92 -4.16 -19.50
CA GLY A 5 15.12 -4.27 -20.33
C GLY A 5 14.84 -5.05 -21.61
N ALA A 6 14.15 -6.18 -21.51
CA ALA A 6 13.74 -6.98 -22.66
C ALA A 6 12.86 -6.19 -23.64
N LEU A 7 11.78 -5.55 -23.17
CA LEU A 7 10.89 -4.73 -24.01
C LEU A 7 11.64 -3.56 -24.68
N GLN A 8 12.58 -2.93 -23.97
CA GLN A 8 13.36 -1.83 -24.52
C GLN A 8 14.35 -2.30 -25.61
N SER A 9 14.98 -3.46 -25.41
CA SER A 9 15.82 -4.07 -26.45
C SER A 9 15.01 -4.55 -27.64
N GLU A 10 13.78 -5.03 -27.42
CA GLU A 10 12.86 -5.46 -28.48
C GLU A 10 12.38 -4.29 -29.34
N ILE A 11 11.97 -3.18 -28.70
CA ILE A 11 11.65 -1.91 -29.37
C ILE A 11 12.82 -1.44 -30.24
N GLN A 12 14.04 -1.41 -29.69
CA GLN A 12 15.22 -0.96 -30.44
C GLN A 12 15.50 -1.84 -31.67
N ARG A 13 15.39 -3.17 -31.52
CA ARG A 13 15.56 -4.09 -32.65
C ARG A 13 14.52 -3.85 -33.74
N HIS A 14 13.28 -3.57 -33.35
CA HIS A 14 12.19 -3.32 -34.29
C HIS A 14 12.37 -1.98 -34.99
N ASP A 15 12.86 -0.95 -34.29
CA ASP A 15 13.21 0.34 -34.89
C ASP A 15 14.31 0.19 -35.94
N ASP A 16 15.37 -0.55 -35.60
CA ASP A 16 16.49 -0.80 -36.51
C ASP A 16 16.01 -1.61 -37.75
N GLN A 17 15.15 -2.62 -37.55
CA GLN A 17 14.56 -3.40 -38.63
C GLN A 17 13.63 -2.58 -39.53
N LEU A 18 12.77 -1.73 -38.94
CA LEU A 18 11.87 -0.85 -39.69
C LEU A 18 12.64 0.20 -40.50
N ALA A 19 13.70 0.77 -39.91
CA ALA A 19 14.57 1.70 -40.61
C ALA A 19 15.25 1.04 -41.81
N HIS A 20 15.75 -0.19 -41.63
CA HIS A 20 16.37 -0.95 -42.71
C HIS A 20 15.38 -1.30 -43.82
N SER A 21 14.19 -1.80 -43.48
CA SER A 21 13.15 -2.15 -44.46
C SER A 21 12.66 -0.93 -45.24
N ARG A 22 12.48 0.23 -44.60
CA ARG A 22 12.11 1.49 -45.27
C ARG A 22 13.20 2.00 -46.22
N GLN A 23 14.47 1.82 -45.85
CA GLN A 23 15.57 2.17 -46.74
C GLN A 23 15.56 1.27 -47.98
N MET A 24 15.40 -0.05 -47.79
CA MET A 24 15.32 -1.01 -48.87
C MET A 24 14.14 -0.75 -49.81
N GLU A 25 12.98 -0.43 -49.26
CA GLU A 25 11.79 -0.02 -50.00
C GLU A 25 12.06 1.22 -50.87
N SER A 26 12.70 2.25 -50.31
CA SER A 26 13.07 3.46 -51.04
C SER A 26 14.06 3.19 -52.19
N GLU A 27 15.02 2.29 -51.98
CA GLU A 27 16.00 1.90 -53.00
C GLU A 27 15.33 1.13 -54.14
N LEU A 28 14.46 0.17 -53.83
CA LEU A 28 13.66 -0.59 -54.80
C LEU A 28 12.71 0.32 -55.59
N GLN A 29 12.04 1.27 -54.93
CA GLN A 29 11.18 2.24 -55.60
C GLN A 29 11.97 3.09 -56.60
N GLN A 30 13.18 3.50 -56.25
CA GLN A 30 14.04 4.27 -57.14
C GLN A 30 14.50 3.44 -58.35
N GLN A 31 14.86 2.17 -58.14
CA GLN A 31 15.20 1.24 -59.23
C GLN A 31 14.01 1.02 -60.17
N GLN A 32 12.80 0.83 -59.60
CA GLN A 32 11.59 0.64 -60.37
C GLN A 32 11.27 1.86 -61.26
N ASN A 33 11.37 3.07 -60.69
CA ASN A 33 11.15 4.31 -61.45
C ASN A 33 12.14 4.44 -62.61
N ARG A 34 13.44 4.18 -62.36
CA ARG A 34 14.46 4.18 -63.43
C ARG A 34 14.18 3.12 -64.50
N GLY A 35 13.78 1.91 -64.09
CA GLY A 35 13.40 0.84 -65.02
C GLY A 35 12.21 1.25 -65.89
N THR A 36 11.21 1.92 -65.32
CA THR A 36 10.06 2.43 -66.09
C THR A 36 10.42 3.52 -67.09
N GLU A 37 11.29 4.46 -66.72
CA GLU A 37 11.78 5.51 -67.61
C GLU A 37 12.58 4.92 -68.78
N LEU A 38 13.44 3.94 -68.49
CA LEU A 38 14.24 3.24 -69.49
C LEU A 38 13.36 2.43 -70.45
N ALA A 39 12.40 1.65 -69.94
CA ALA A 39 11.48 0.87 -70.77
C ALA A 39 10.61 1.77 -71.69
N GLN A 40 10.20 2.96 -71.22
CA GLN A 40 9.49 3.94 -72.05
C GLN A 40 10.39 4.54 -73.14
N ALA A 41 11.65 4.84 -72.81
CA ALA A 41 12.62 5.33 -73.80
C ALA A 41 12.88 4.29 -74.89
N LEU A 42 13.10 3.03 -74.52
CA LEU A 42 13.29 1.93 -75.47
C LEU A 42 12.05 1.70 -76.34
N SER A 43 10.85 1.78 -75.78
CA SER A 43 9.60 1.70 -76.55
C SER A 43 9.52 2.80 -77.61
N THR A 44 9.86 4.04 -77.22
CA THR A 44 9.83 5.19 -78.14
C THR A 44 10.87 5.04 -79.26
N GLU A 45 12.07 4.54 -78.93
CA GLU A 45 13.13 4.28 -79.89
C GLU A 45 12.74 3.16 -80.88
N ARG A 46 12.15 2.07 -80.38
CA ARG A 46 11.63 0.98 -81.20
C ARG A 46 10.56 1.48 -82.18
N ASP A 47 9.59 2.26 -81.72
CA ASP A 47 8.52 2.81 -82.58
C ASP A 47 9.10 3.72 -83.69
N GLN A 48 10.18 4.46 -83.41
CA GLN A 48 10.90 5.25 -84.43
C GLN A 48 11.61 4.37 -85.46
N LEU A 49 12.22 3.27 -85.03
CA LEU A 49 12.88 2.31 -85.92
C LEU A 49 11.85 1.57 -86.79
N GLU A 50 10.71 1.16 -86.23
CA GLU A 50 9.61 0.56 -86.98
C GLU A 50 9.10 1.51 -88.08
N GLN A 51 8.96 2.80 -87.77
CA GLN A 51 8.60 3.81 -88.76
C GLN A 51 9.68 3.98 -89.86
N LYS A 52 10.97 3.86 -89.52
CA LYS A 52 12.05 3.86 -90.52
C LYS A 52 12.01 2.62 -91.41
N VAL A 53 11.74 1.44 -90.87
CA VAL A 53 11.56 0.21 -91.66
C VAL A 53 10.42 0.38 -92.65
N GLU A 54 9.28 0.93 -92.24
CA GLU A 54 8.14 1.19 -93.12
C GLU A 54 8.51 2.15 -94.27
N ASN A 55 9.26 3.22 -93.96
CA ASN A 55 9.75 4.16 -94.96
C ASN A 55 10.74 3.53 -95.95
N GLU A 56 11.67 2.68 -95.49
CA GLU A 56 12.61 1.99 -96.37
C GLU A 56 11.93 0.88 -97.20
N ARG A 57 10.90 0.21 -96.66
CA ARG A 57 10.08 -0.76 -97.43
C ARG A 57 9.31 -0.07 -98.56
N THR A 58 8.66 1.05 -98.28
CA THR A 58 7.97 1.83 -99.32
C THR A 58 8.95 2.31 -100.40
N ARG A 59 10.16 2.72 -100.01
CA ARG A 59 11.24 3.09 -100.94
C ARG A 59 11.74 1.89 -101.76
N GLU A 60 11.93 0.72 -101.15
CA GLU A 60 12.30 -0.51 -101.85
C GLU A 60 11.25 -0.87 -102.92
N ASP A 61 9.96 -0.76 -102.57
CA ASP A 61 8.85 -1.04 -103.49
C ASP A 61 8.79 -0.02 -104.64
N GLU A 62 9.07 1.25 -104.39
CA GLU A 62 9.22 2.25 -105.47
C GLU A 62 10.39 1.93 -106.40
N LEU A 63 11.54 1.50 -105.86
CA LEU A 63 12.70 1.09 -106.63
C LEU A 63 12.41 -0.16 -107.47
N LYS A 64 11.70 -1.15 -106.92
CA LYS A 64 11.24 -2.34 -107.67
C LYS A 64 10.32 -1.98 -108.83
N ARG A 65 9.39 -1.04 -108.64
CA ARG A 65 8.52 -0.56 -109.72
C ARG A 65 9.33 0.08 -110.84
N LYS A 66 10.26 0.98 -110.50
CA LYS A 66 11.15 1.63 -111.48
C LYS A 66 12.08 0.63 -112.17
N LEU A 67 12.56 -0.39 -111.45
CA LEU A 67 13.35 -1.48 -112.03
C LEU A 67 12.51 -2.25 -113.07
N ALA A 68 11.28 -2.62 -112.74
CA ALA A 68 10.39 -3.30 -113.67
C ALA A 68 10.11 -2.47 -114.94
N ASP A 69 9.93 -1.15 -114.79
CA ASP A 69 9.77 -0.25 -115.93
C ASP A 69 11.03 -0.23 -116.82
N LEU A 70 12.22 -0.15 -116.21
CA LEU A 70 13.52 -0.17 -116.91
C LEU A 70 13.84 -1.52 -117.56
N GLU A 71 13.47 -2.64 -116.94
CA GLU A 71 13.62 -3.99 -117.51
C GLU A 71 12.74 -4.17 -118.76
N ILE A 72 11.53 -3.61 -118.76
CA ILE A 72 10.66 -3.60 -119.94
C ILE A 72 11.31 -2.78 -121.06
N GLU A 73 11.86 -1.60 -120.73
CA GLU A 73 12.56 -0.73 -121.68
C GLU A 73 13.83 -1.39 -122.25
N GLU A 74 14.67 -1.98 -121.40
CA GLU A 74 15.86 -2.73 -121.80
C GLU A 74 15.50 -3.88 -122.74
N ASN A 75 14.51 -4.70 -122.38
CA ASN A 75 14.06 -5.82 -123.21
C ASN A 75 13.55 -5.37 -124.58
N LEU A 76 12.84 -4.24 -124.65
CA LEU A 76 12.36 -3.65 -125.90
C LEU A 76 13.52 -3.17 -126.77
N LEU A 77 14.52 -2.51 -126.19
CA LEU A 77 15.72 -2.04 -126.88
C LEU A 77 16.60 -3.18 -127.39
N VAL A 78 16.79 -4.23 -126.58
CA VAL A 78 17.50 -5.46 -126.97
C VAL A 78 16.75 -6.19 -128.10
N GLN A 79 15.42 -6.17 -128.11
CA GLN A 79 14.64 -6.74 -129.20
C GLN A 79 14.79 -5.93 -130.49
N GLN A 80 14.77 -4.60 -130.42
CA GLN A 80 15.03 -3.71 -131.55
C GLN A 80 16.45 -3.88 -132.12
N GLU A 81 17.45 -4.12 -131.27
CA GLU A 81 18.82 -4.46 -131.69
C GLU A 81 18.84 -5.76 -132.52
N LYS A 82 18.12 -6.79 -132.08
CA LYS A 82 18.04 -8.10 -132.76
C LYS A 82 17.29 -8.05 -134.10
N GLU A 83 16.35 -7.11 -134.27
CA GLU A 83 15.52 -6.99 -135.48
C GLU A 83 16.19 -6.21 -136.64
N GLY A 84 17.41 -5.67 -136.44
CA GLY A 84 18.26 -5.19 -137.54
C GLY A 84 17.77 -3.92 -138.25
N SER A 85 17.59 -2.82 -137.51
CA SER A 85 17.28 -1.48 -138.07
C SER A 85 18.55 -0.70 -138.48
N ILE A 86 18.38 0.36 -139.30
CA ILE A 86 19.43 1.23 -139.87
C ILE A 86 20.27 1.98 -138.80
N ASP A 87 19.87 1.94 -137.53
CA ASP A 87 20.47 2.68 -136.40
C ASP A 87 21.09 1.77 -135.29
N PHE A 88 21.64 0.61 -135.68
CA PHE A 88 22.17 -0.43 -134.79
C PHE A 88 23.13 0.07 -133.69
N GLU A 89 24.04 0.99 -134.01
CA GLU A 89 25.03 1.48 -133.04
C GLU A 89 24.40 2.37 -131.95
N ASN A 90 23.31 3.06 -132.26
CA ASN A 90 22.57 3.88 -131.30
C ASN A 90 21.67 3.01 -130.41
N SER A 91 21.00 2.00 -130.97
CA SER A 91 20.22 1.03 -130.20
C SER A 91 21.09 0.22 -129.23
N ARG A 92 22.30 -0.18 -129.65
CA ARG A 92 23.25 -0.89 -128.77
C ARG A 92 23.72 -0.04 -127.59
N LYS A 93 24.03 1.24 -127.83
CA LYS A 93 24.41 2.17 -126.75
C LYS A 93 23.26 2.40 -125.77
N ALA A 94 22.03 2.54 -126.26
CA ALA A 94 20.84 2.68 -125.42
C ALA A 94 20.57 1.42 -124.58
N ALA A 95 20.74 0.23 -125.16
CA ALA A 95 20.63 -1.04 -124.42
C ALA A 95 21.72 -1.20 -123.34
N ASP A 96 22.99 -0.86 -123.65
CA ASP A 96 24.08 -0.87 -122.68
C ASP A 96 23.85 0.16 -121.53
N GLU A 97 23.24 1.31 -121.83
CA GLU A 97 22.85 2.32 -120.83
C GLU A 97 21.68 1.85 -119.97
N ALA A 98 20.66 1.22 -120.56
CA ALA A 98 19.54 0.62 -119.83
C ALA A 98 20.01 -0.52 -118.90
N ALA A 99 20.89 -1.41 -119.39
CA ALA A 99 21.48 -2.49 -118.60
C ALA A 99 22.30 -1.95 -117.40
N ARG A 100 23.01 -0.82 -117.58
CA ARG A 100 23.71 -0.14 -116.47
C ARG A 100 22.73 0.46 -115.46
N ALA A 101 21.63 1.05 -115.92
CA ALA A 101 20.59 1.61 -115.05
C ALA A 101 19.87 0.52 -114.24
N VAL A 102 19.59 -0.63 -114.86
CA VAL A 102 19.05 -1.85 -114.20
C VAL A 102 20.01 -2.34 -113.13
N ALA A 103 21.29 -2.55 -113.46
CA ALA A 103 22.30 -2.98 -112.48
C ALA A 103 22.52 -1.96 -111.34
N GLU A 104 22.37 -0.66 -111.58
CA GLU A 104 22.42 0.37 -110.54
C GLU A 104 21.18 0.31 -109.62
N MET A 105 19.98 0.08 -110.18
CA MET A 105 18.75 -0.07 -109.41
C MET A 105 18.75 -1.35 -108.56
N GLU A 106 19.23 -2.47 -109.09
CA GLU A 106 19.42 -3.71 -108.31
C GLU A 106 20.34 -3.50 -107.11
N ARG A 107 21.44 -2.76 -107.28
CA ARG A 107 22.33 -2.40 -106.16
C ARG A 107 21.64 -1.53 -105.11
N LYS A 108 20.78 -0.59 -105.54
CA LYS A 108 20.00 0.26 -104.62
C LYS A 108 18.95 -0.55 -103.85
N ILE A 109 18.29 -1.52 -104.49
CA ILE A 109 17.34 -2.44 -103.83
C ILE A 109 18.07 -3.32 -102.81
N GLU A 110 19.21 -3.90 -103.18
CA GLU A 110 20.02 -4.72 -102.28
C GLU A 110 20.55 -3.90 -101.08
N ALA A 111 20.93 -2.64 -101.30
CA ALA A 111 21.31 -1.73 -100.21
C ALA A 111 20.13 -1.45 -99.26
N ALA A 112 18.94 -1.14 -99.79
CA ALA A 112 17.73 -0.91 -99.00
C ALA A 112 17.33 -2.16 -98.19
N ARG A 113 17.41 -3.36 -98.80
CA ARG A 113 17.15 -4.63 -98.11
C ARG A 113 18.08 -4.87 -96.92
N ARG A 114 19.39 -4.62 -97.10
CA ARG A 114 20.36 -4.75 -96.01
C ARG A 114 20.12 -3.76 -94.89
N GLU A 115 19.68 -2.55 -95.23
CA GLU A 115 19.34 -1.53 -94.26
C GLU A 115 18.09 -1.91 -93.46
N ILE A 116 17.04 -2.42 -94.12
CA ILE A 116 15.86 -3.01 -93.48
C ILE A 116 16.27 -4.15 -92.53
N GLU A 117 17.05 -5.13 -93.01
CA GLU A 117 17.48 -6.30 -92.21
C GLU A 117 18.34 -5.88 -90.99
N ASN A 118 19.12 -4.81 -91.12
CA ASN A 118 19.91 -4.28 -90.00
C ASN A 118 19.02 -3.59 -88.96
N ILE A 119 18.03 -2.80 -89.40
CA ILE A 119 17.10 -2.12 -88.50
C ILE A 119 16.16 -3.13 -87.82
N GLU A 120 15.69 -4.16 -88.54
CA GLU A 120 14.85 -5.23 -87.97
C GLU A 120 15.58 -6.00 -86.86
N ARG A 121 16.88 -6.28 -87.03
CA ARG A 121 17.72 -6.86 -85.96
C ARG A 121 17.87 -5.94 -84.75
N GLN A 122 17.95 -4.63 -84.97
CA GLN A 122 17.98 -3.66 -83.87
C GLN A 122 16.64 -3.64 -83.12
N ILE A 123 15.50 -3.66 -83.83
CA ILE A 123 14.17 -3.74 -83.23
C ILE A 123 14.02 -5.01 -82.38
N GLU A 124 14.47 -6.16 -82.88
CA GLU A 124 14.42 -7.43 -82.15
C GLU A 124 15.25 -7.38 -80.86
N SER A 125 16.49 -6.88 -80.93
CA SER A 125 17.34 -6.70 -79.73
C SER A 125 16.74 -5.71 -78.72
N LEU A 126 16.08 -4.65 -79.18
CA LEU A 126 15.41 -3.70 -78.30
C LEU A 126 14.15 -4.30 -77.65
N ALA A 127 13.41 -5.14 -78.38
CA ALA A 127 12.24 -5.84 -77.86
C ALA A 127 12.62 -6.84 -76.76
N GLU A 128 13.70 -7.61 -76.95
CA GLU A 128 14.22 -8.53 -75.91
C GLU A 128 14.62 -7.78 -74.63
N GLU A 129 15.30 -6.63 -74.77
CA GLU A 129 15.68 -5.81 -73.62
C GLU A 129 14.46 -5.19 -72.93
N GLN A 130 13.44 -4.79 -73.70
CA GLN A 130 12.18 -4.29 -73.15
C GLN A 130 11.44 -5.36 -72.33
N ASP A 131 11.31 -6.58 -72.87
CA ASP A 131 10.68 -7.70 -72.17
C ASP A 131 11.43 -8.04 -70.87
N ARG A 132 12.76 -8.00 -70.91
CA ARG A 132 13.60 -8.21 -69.73
C ARG A 132 13.35 -7.16 -68.65
N LEU A 133 13.29 -5.88 -69.02
CA LEU A 133 13.02 -4.79 -68.09
C LEU A 133 11.60 -4.86 -67.51
N VAL A 134 10.62 -5.31 -68.30
CA VAL A 134 9.25 -5.53 -67.81
C VAL A 134 9.22 -6.63 -66.76
N ALA A 135 9.89 -7.77 -67.01
CA ALA A 135 9.98 -8.86 -66.04
C ALA A 135 10.71 -8.44 -64.75
N GLU A 136 11.81 -7.68 -64.87
CA GLU A 136 12.55 -7.14 -63.71
C GLU A 136 11.69 -6.17 -62.89
N LYS A 137 10.90 -5.33 -63.56
CA LYS A 137 9.95 -4.43 -62.91
C LYS A 137 8.87 -5.20 -62.15
N GLU A 138 8.27 -6.22 -62.74
CA GLU A 138 7.23 -7.02 -62.08
C GLU A 138 7.78 -7.73 -60.83
N ALA A 139 8.99 -8.30 -60.92
CA ALA A 139 9.67 -8.90 -59.79
C ALA A 139 9.95 -7.87 -58.67
N ALA A 140 10.48 -6.69 -59.01
CA ALA A 140 10.71 -5.61 -58.05
C ALA A 140 9.41 -5.12 -57.40
N GLN A 141 8.30 -5.10 -58.15
CA GLN A 141 6.97 -4.72 -57.63
C GLN A 141 6.46 -5.72 -56.60
N GLN A 142 6.67 -7.01 -56.84
CA GLN A 142 6.30 -8.05 -55.90
C GLN A 142 7.15 -7.98 -54.62
N GLU A 143 8.47 -7.79 -54.76
CA GLU A 143 9.36 -7.58 -53.61
C GLU A 143 8.97 -6.35 -52.79
N LEU A 144 8.61 -5.25 -53.44
CA LEU A 144 8.16 -4.03 -52.77
C LEU A 144 6.89 -4.26 -51.95
N SER A 145 5.90 -4.98 -52.52
CA SER A 145 4.68 -5.35 -51.81
C SER A 145 4.96 -6.21 -50.58
N GLU A 146 5.86 -7.18 -50.68
CA GLU A 146 6.23 -8.03 -49.54
C GLU A 146 6.95 -7.24 -48.43
N ILE A 147 7.75 -6.24 -48.81
CA ILE A 147 8.41 -5.35 -47.85
C ILE A 147 7.38 -4.45 -47.17
N ASP A 148 6.43 -3.87 -47.89
CA ASP A 148 5.37 -3.01 -47.33
C ASP A 148 4.50 -3.78 -46.32
N ASP A 149 4.12 -5.02 -46.63
CA ASP A 149 3.40 -5.90 -45.70
C ASP A 149 4.21 -6.14 -44.41
N LYS A 150 5.52 -6.40 -44.54
CA LYS A 150 6.43 -6.60 -43.39
C LYS A 150 6.59 -5.31 -42.58
N VAL A 151 6.69 -4.16 -43.24
CA VAL A 151 6.80 -2.85 -42.59
C VAL A 151 5.52 -2.55 -41.80
N THR A 152 4.35 -2.76 -42.40
CA THR A 152 3.05 -2.52 -41.76
C THR A 152 2.86 -3.44 -40.54
N ALA A 153 3.17 -4.73 -40.67
CA ALA A 153 3.12 -5.67 -39.56
C ALA A 153 4.11 -5.29 -38.44
N GLY A 154 5.33 -4.88 -38.81
CA GLY A 154 6.36 -4.43 -37.86
C GLY A 154 5.95 -3.17 -37.10
N GLN A 155 5.32 -2.20 -37.76
CA GLN A 155 4.80 -0.97 -37.15
C GLN A 155 3.72 -1.28 -36.11
N SER A 156 2.73 -2.10 -36.48
CA SER A 156 1.65 -2.48 -35.56
C SER A 156 2.19 -3.20 -34.32
N PHE A 157 3.17 -4.10 -34.50
CA PHE A 157 3.81 -4.77 -33.37
C PHE A 157 4.62 -3.80 -32.49
N HIS A 158 5.34 -2.86 -33.11
CA HIS A 158 6.10 -1.83 -32.38
C HIS A 158 5.17 -0.96 -31.52
N GLU A 159 4.06 -0.48 -32.08
CA GLU A 159 3.06 0.31 -31.36
C GLU A 159 2.46 -0.47 -30.18
N GLY A 160 2.06 -1.73 -30.40
CA GLY A 160 1.56 -2.59 -29.32
C GLY A 160 2.59 -2.84 -28.21
N THR A 161 3.86 -2.97 -28.57
CA THR A 161 4.97 -3.14 -27.60
C THR A 161 5.21 -1.86 -26.80
N GLN A 162 5.14 -0.68 -27.44
CA GLN A 162 5.22 0.60 -26.74
C GLN A 162 4.05 0.82 -25.77
N GLU A 163 2.84 0.46 -26.17
CA GLU A 163 1.65 0.61 -25.32
C GLU A 163 1.73 -0.32 -24.10
N ASN A 164 2.13 -1.58 -24.30
CA ASN A 164 2.40 -2.51 -23.21
C ASN A 164 3.46 -1.97 -22.24
N ARG A 165 4.54 -1.38 -22.74
CA ARG A 165 5.58 -0.76 -21.90
C ARG A 165 5.03 0.39 -21.06
N LYS A 166 4.22 1.29 -21.65
CA LYS A 166 3.58 2.40 -20.93
C LYS A 166 2.63 1.90 -19.84
N ARG A 167 1.86 0.86 -20.14
CA ARG A 167 0.96 0.22 -19.16
C ARG A 167 1.73 -0.40 -18.00
N GLU A 168 2.78 -1.18 -18.26
CA GLU A 168 3.63 -1.75 -17.22
C GLU A 168 4.30 -0.66 -16.35
N GLU A 169 4.67 0.48 -16.95
CA GLU A 169 5.23 1.61 -16.21
C GLU A 169 4.21 2.29 -15.28
N MET A 170 2.97 2.48 -15.76
CA MET A 170 1.88 2.99 -14.92
C MET A 170 1.55 2.05 -13.76
N GLU A 171 1.42 0.74 -14.02
CA GLU A 171 1.16 -0.26 -12.99
C GLU A 171 2.29 -0.28 -11.94
N ARG A 172 3.55 -0.20 -12.37
CA ARG A 172 4.70 -0.09 -11.45
C ARG A 172 4.68 1.17 -10.59
N ASN A 173 4.37 2.32 -11.19
CA ASN A 173 4.30 3.58 -10.46
C ASN A 173 3.17 3.54 -9.42
N GLN A 174 2.03 2.95 -9.76
CA GLN A 174 0.94 2.75 -8.81
C GLN A 174 1.34 1.83 -7.66
N ILE A 175 1.98 0.69 -7.94
CA ILE A 175 2.47 -0.23 -6.90
C ILE A 175 3.48 0.46 -6.00
N ARG A 176 4.42 1.25 -6.57
CA ARG A 176 5.41 2.01 -5.79
C ARG A 176 4.75 3.04 -4.89
N ALA A 177 3.76 3.78 -5.38
CA ALA A 177 3.03 4.76 -4.58
C ALA A 177 2.25 4.08 -3.44
N ASN A 178 1.62 2.94 -3.72
CA ASN A 178 0.92 2.15 -2.70
C ASN A 178 1.89 1.61 -1.64
N LEU A 179 3.05 1.11 -2.03
CA LEU A 179 4.10 0.64 -1.10
C LEU A 179 4.60 1.79 -0.20
N GLN A 180 4.89 2.96 -0.77
CA GLN A 180 5.31 4.13 0.01
C GLN A 180 4.23 4.59 0.99
N GLY A 181 2.95 4.58 0.56
CA GLY A 181 1.83 4.88 1.45
C GLY A 181 1.71 3.89 2.60
N LEU A 182 1.86 2.59 2.30
CA LEU A 182 1.79 1.52 3.29
C LEU A 182 2.97 1.56 4.28
N GLU A 183 4.18 1.88 3.82
CA GLU A 183 5.35 2.09 4.68
C GLU A 183 5.14 3.26 5.65
N ALA A 184 4.64 4.40 5.15
CA ALA A 184 4.32 5.55 5.99
C ALA A 184 3.23 5.23 7.03
N GLU A 185 2.22 4.45 6.66
CA GLU A 185 1.17 4.01 7.58
C GLU A 185 1.72 3.07 8.67
N ILE A 186 2.58 2.12 8.30
CA ILE A 186 3.25 1.21 9.24
C ILE A 186 4.11 1.99 10.23
N ASP A 187 4.90 2.96 9.76
CA ASP A 187 5.79 3.75 10.63
C ASP A 187 4.99 4.65 11.59
N ALA A 188 3.90 5.26 11.10
CA ALA A 188 2.99 6.04 11.94
C ALA A 188 2.36 5.16 13.04
N LYS A 189 1.86 3.98 12.67
CA LYS A 189 1.25 3.04 13.63
C LYS A 189 2.25 2.47 14.62
N ARG A 190 3.48 2.18 14.18
CA ARG A 190 4.56 1.74 15.08
C ARG A 190 4.87 2.83 16.13
N THR A 191 4.97 4.08 15.70
CA THR A 191 5.23 5.22 16.61
C THR A 191 4.08 5.40 17.61
N GLU A 192 2.83 5.24 17.16
CA GLU A 192 1.65 5.25 18.03
C GLU A 192 1.71 4.13 19.08
N ASN A 193 1.98 2.89 18.67
CA ASN A 193 2.10 1.73 19.58
C ASN A 193 3.23 1.93 20.60
N GLU A 194 4.39 2.44 20.18
CA GLU A 194 5.52 2.71 21.08
C GLU A 194 5.17 3.73 22.18
N ASN A 195 4.35 4.75 21.87
CA ASN A 195 3.87 5.69 22.88
C ASN A 195 2.95 5.01 23.90
N VAL A 196 2.03 4.17 23.43
CA VAL A 196 1.09 3.45 24.29
C VAL A 196 1.82 2.41 25.16
N HIS A 197 2.79 1.68 24.60
CA HIS A 197 3.67 0.79 25.37
C HIS A 197 4.42 1.54 26.48
N ARG A 198 4.96 2.73 26.17
CA ARG A 198 5.63 3.57 27.19
C ARG A 198 4.69 4.00 28.30
N GLU A 199 3.43 4.35 27.97
CA GLU A 199 2.42 4.67 28.98
C GLU A 199 2.11 3.44 29.86
N MET A 200 1.91 2.27 29.24
CA MET A 200 1.67 1.02 29.94
C MET A 200 2.82 0.71 30.91
N SER A 201 4.07 0.71 30.44
CA SER A 201 5.23 0.41 31.29
C SER A 201 5.32 1.38 32.48
N ARG A 202 5.05 2.67 32.27
CA ARG A 202 5.04 3.67 33.35
C ARG A 202 3.96 3.34 34.40
N LEU A 203 2.76 2.98 33.97
CA LEU A 203 1.65 2.61 34.86
C LEU A 203 1.93 1.29 35.57
N SER A 204 2.46 0.29 34.89
CA SER A 204 2.88 -0.99 35.49
C SER A 204 3.94 -0.79 36.58
N HIS A 205 4.98 0.00 36.31
CA HIS A 205 5.99 0.31 37.34
C HIS A 205 5.42 1.05 38.55
N ARG A 206 4.48 1.98 38.32
CA ARG A 206 3.78 2.66 39.40
C ARG A 206 2.92 1.68 40.20
N LEU A 207 2.22 0.77 39.53
CA LEU A 207 1.38 -0.25 40.14
C LEU A 207 2.22 -1.20 41.02
N ASP A 208 3.35 -1.69 40.51
CA ASP A 208 4.25 -2.57 41.25
C ASP A 208 4.79 -1.87 42.49
N SER A 209 5.21 -0.61 42.36
CA SER A 209 5.65 0.20 43.50
C SER A 209 4.56 0.34 44.56
N LEU A 210 3.31 0.64 44.17
CA LEU A 210 2.20 0.77 45.11
C LEU A 210 1.86 -0.56 45.80
N LYS A 211 1.86 -1.67 45.05
CA LYS A 211 1.64 -3.02 45.58
C LYS A 211 2.73 -3.42 46.58
N GLU A 212 3.99 -3.08 46.31
CA GLU A 212 5.11 -3.33 47.22
C GLU A 212 4.93 -2.58 48.55
N LEU A 213 4.59 -1.28 48.49
CA LEU A 213 4.31 -0.49 49.70
C LEU A 213 3.14 -1.05 50.51
N GLN A 214 2.14 -1.62 49.84
CA GLN A 214 0.99 -2.23 50.50
C GLN A 214 1.32 -3.60 51.10
N ALA A 215 2.12 -4.42 50.40
CA ALA A 215 2.59 -5.72 50.88
C ALA A 215 3.46 -5.59 52.13
N HIS A 216 4.27 -4.53 52.23
CA HIS A 216 5.03 -4.23 53.45
C HIS A 216 4.20 -3.61 54.59
N HIS A 217 2.87 -3.58 54.44
CA HIS A 217 1.93 -3.01 55.42
C HIS A 217 2.34 -1.61 55.89
N GLU A 218 2.89 -0.81 54.98
CA GLU A 218 3.40 0.52 55.30
C GLU A 218 2.24 1.41 55.82
N GLY A 219 2.50 2.18 56.87
CA GLY A 219 1.47 2.95 57.60
C GLY A 219 0.81 2.20 58.76
N GLN A 220 0.99 0.88 58.89
CA GLN A 220 0.53 0.13 60.07
C GLN A 220 1.50 0.25 61.26
N ASP A 221 0.95 0.12 62.48
CA ASP A 221 1.75 0.02 63.70
C ASP A 221 2.72 -1.19 63.61
N GLU A 222 3.92 -1.05 64.19
CA GLU A 222 4.98 -2.07 64.14
C GLU A 222 4.52 -3.46 64.63
N GLY A 223 3.62 -3.49 65.61
CA GLY A 223 3.03 -4.74 66.13
C GLY A 223 2.16 -5.45 65.11
N VAL A 224 1.41 -4.70 64.30
CA VAL A 224 0.54 -5.23 63.26
C VAL A 224 1.38 -5.81 62.13
N LYS A 225 2.45 -5.10 61.70
CA LYS A 225 3.39 -5.59 60.69
C LYS A 225 4.01 -6.93 61.08
N LYS A 226 4.58 -7.02 62.29
CA LYS A 226 5.20 -8.25 62.79
C LYS A 226 4.20 -9.40 62.93
N ALA A 227 2.95 -9.12 63.30
CA ALA A 227 1.90 -10.13 63.37
C ALA A 227 1.60 -10.73 61.98
N LEU A 228 1.51 -9.89 60.95
CA LEU A 228 1.24 -10.31 59.57
C LEU A 228 2.44 -11.04 58.93
N GLU A 229 3.67 -10.57 59.17
CA GLU A 229 4.89 -11.29 58.73
C GLU A 229 5.01 -12.70 59.34
N ARG A 230 4.54 -12.88 60.58
CA ARG A 230 4.49 -14.20 61.23
C ARG A 230 3.36 -15.07 60.70
N ARG A 231 2.22 -14.46 60.35
CA ARG A 231 1.13 -15.13 59.64
C ARG A 231 1.64 -15.70 58.31
N GLU A 232 2.38 -14.91 57.54
CA GLU A 232 2.98 -15.35 56.27
C GLU A 232 3.98 -16.50 56.44
N ARG A 233 4.71 -16.52 57.55
CA ARG A 233 5.61 -17.62 57.94
C ARG A 233 4.88 -18.85 58.51
N GLY A 234 3.56 -18.79 58.70
CA GLY A 234 2.75 -19.88 59.25
C GLY A 234 2.96 -20.15 60.74
N GLU A 235 3.47 -19.19 61.50
CA GLU A 235 3.71 -19.35 62.94
C GLU A 235 2.40 -19.37 63.73
N GLU A 236 2.19 -20.34 64.62
CA GLU A 236 1.07 -20.31 65.58
C GLU A 236 1.35 -19.31 66.72
N PRO A 237 0.35 -18.55 67.21
CA PRO A 237 -1.06 -18.54 66.78
C PRO A 237 -1.37 -17.55 65.62
N PHE A 238 -0.34 -16.95 64.99
CA PHE A 238 -0.48 -15.89 63.98
C PHE A 238 -1.09 -16.35 62.65
N ASN A 239 -0.91 -17.62 62.28
CA ASN A 239 -1.58 -18.23 61.13
C ASN A 239 -3.12 -18.23 61.22
N ARG A 240 -3.70 -17.97 62.40
CA ARG A 240 -5.15 -17.83 62.61
C ARG A 240 -5.69 -16.42 62.32
N ILE A 241 -4.82 -15.47 61.99
CA ILE A 241 -5.21 -14.11 61.60
C ILE A 241 -5.96 -14.15 60.26
N GLN A 242 -7.20 -13.66 60.25
CA GLN A 242 -8.05 -13.62 59.06
C GLN A 242 -7.67 -12.48 58.10
N GLY A 243 -7.05 -11.41 58.61
CA GLY A 243 -6.68 -10.22 57.84
C GLY A 243 -6.81 -8.93 58.67
N LEU A 244 -6.72 -7.79 58.01
CA LEU A 244 -7.01 -6.50 58.63
C LEU A 244 -8.43 -6.06 58.35
N LEU A 245 -9.04 -5.34 59.30
CA LEU A 245 -10.37 -4.77 59.12
C LEU A 245 -10.42 -3.80 57.93
N ILE A 246 -9.37 -2.98 57.75
CA ILE A 246 -9.31 -1.97 56.68
C ILE A 246 -9.28 -2.59 55.27
N GLU A 247 -8.76 -3.81 55.12
CA GLU A 247 -8.75 -4.55 53.85
C GLU A 247 -10.15 -4.96 53.40
N GLN A 248 -11.11 -5.01 54.34
CA GLN A 248 -12.51 -5.38 54.10
C GLN A 248 -13.39 -4.21 53.66
N VAL A 249 -12.78 -3.03 53.45
CA VAL A 249 -13.45 -1.77 53.17
C VAL A 249 -13.03 -1.25 51.79
N ARG A 250 -14.00 -0.71 51.05
CA ARG A 250 -13.80 0.10 49.83
C ARG A 250 -14.56 1.40 49.98
N VAL A 251 -14.00 2.49 49.47
CA VAL A 251 -14.54 3.85 49.67
C VAL A 251 -14.67 4.53 48.32
N GLN A 252 -15.71 5.36 48.18
CA GLN A 252 -15.87 6.20 47.00
C GLN A 252 -14.68 7.16 46.83
N PRO A 253 -14.18 7.38 45.60
CA PRO A 253 -13.06 8.27 45.35
C PRO A 253 -13.25 9.68 45.92
N GLY A 254 -12.23 10.21 46.60
CA GLY A 254 -12.23 11.53 47.22
C GLY A 254 -12.73 11.59 48.67
N TYR A 255 -13.02 10.43 49.28
CA TYR A 255 -13.39 10.31 50.71
C TYR A 255 -12.48 9.38 51.51
N GLU A 256 -11.39 8.89 50.90
CA GLU A 256 -10.48 7.92 51.52
C GLU A 256 -9.88 8.45 52.81
N ASP A 257 -9.35 9.67 52.80
CA ASP A 257 -8.71 10.29 53.97
C ASP A 257 -9.73 10.51 55.10
N ALA A 258 -10.98 10.85 54.78
CA ALA A 258 -12.07 11.02 55.74
C ALA A 258 -12.43 9.70 56.43
N VAL A 259 -12.68 8.65 55.65
CA VAL A 259 -13.06 7.34 56.18
C VAL A 259 -11.91 6.70 56.94
N GLU A 260 -10.69 6.80 56.42
CA GLU A 260 -9.48 6.30 57.08
C GLU A 260 -9.28 6.96 58.45
N SER A 261 -9.48 8.28 58.53
CA SER A 261 -9.38 9.04 59.78
C SER A 261 -10.50 8.65 60.76
N ALA A 262 -11.74 8.52 60.29
CA ALA A 262 -12.87 8.09 61.12
C ALA A 262 -12.66 6.70 61.73
N LEU A 263 -12.07 5.78 60.95
CA LEU A 263 -11.74 4.41 61.34
C LEU A 263 -10.37 4.27 62.01
N SER A 264 -9.63 5.36 62.27
CA SER A 264 -8.24 5.32 62.76
C SER A 264 -8.01 4.45 63.99
N ALA A 265 -8.98 4.37 64.92
CA ALA A 265 -8.91 3.50 66.10
C ALA A 265 -8.95 1.99 65.77
N TRP A 266 -9.55 1.64 64.64
CA TRP A 266 -9.78 0.28 64.14
C TRP A 266 -8.96 -0.05 62.90
N PHE A 267 -8.21 0.93 62.37
CA PHE A 267 -7.50 0.88 61.10
C PHE A 267 -6.49 -0.27 61.04
N GLY A 268 -5.70 -0.46 62.11
CA GLY A 268 -4.78 -1.58 62.28
C GLY A 268 -5.38 -2.79 63.01
N GLY A 269 -6.71 -2.90 63.04
CA GLY A 269 -7.42 -3.97 63.71
C GLY A 269 -7.23 -5.33 63.01
N VAL A 270 -6.62 -6.27 63.71
CA VAL A 270 -6.37 -7.64 63.25
C VAL A 270 -7.60 -8.51 63.52
N LEU A 271 -8.21 -9.07 62.47
CA LEU A 271 -9.38 -9.94 62.55
C LEU A 271 -8.99 -11.36 62.99
N CYS A 272 -9.72 -11.91 63.97
CA CYS A 272 -9.58 -13.29 64.44
C CYS A 272 -10.96 -13.91 64.72
N GLY A 273 -11.03 -15.25 64.77
CA GLY A 273 -12.31 -15.97 64.87
C GLY A 273 -12.97 -15.77 66.24
N ASN A 274 -12.28 -16.17 67.30
CA ASN A 274 -12.87 -16.32 68.63
C ASN A 274 -12.04 -15.67 69.75
N ARG A 275 -12.53 -15.78 70.99
CA ARG A 275 -11.90 -15.21 72.19
C ARG A 275 -10.52 -15.81 72.50
N GLU A 276 -10.37 -17.12 72.32
CA GLU A 276 -9.16 -17.85 72.67
C GLU A 276 -8.02 -17.47 71.71
N GLU A 277 -8.33 -17.32 70.43
CA GLU A 277 -7.42 -16.84 69.40
C GLU A 277 -6.94 -15.41 69.68
N ALA A 278 -7.87 -14.49 70.01
CA ALA A 278 -7.52 -13.12 70.35
C ALA A 278 -6.57 -13.06 71.57
N ALA A 279 -6.87 -13.82 72.63
CA ALA A 279 -6.05 -13.87 73.83
C ALA A 279 -4.66 -14.46 73.56
N SER A 280 -4.58 -15.50 72.73
CA SER A 280 -3.33 -16.15 72.32
C SER A 280 -2.45 -15.20 71.49
N LEU A 281 -3.05 -14.50 70.52
CA LEU A 281 -2.37 -13.49 69.70
C LEU A 281 -1.79 -12.36 70.54
N LEU A 282 -2.60 -11.77 71.44
CA LEU A 282 -2.15 -10.69 72.33
C LEU A 282 -1.02 -11.16 73.28
N SER A 283 -1.11 -12.38 73.81
CA SER A 283 -0.07 -12.94 74.69
C SER A 283 1.24 -13.15 73.94
N ALA A 284 1.18 -13.75 72.74
CA ALA A 284 2.35 -14.01 71.90
C ALA A 284 3.06 -12.73 71.40
N LEU A 285 2.32 -11.63 71.25
CA LEU A 285 2.88 -10.32 70.90
C LEU A 285 3.53 -9.62 72.10
N ARG A 286 2.92 -9.76 73.30
CA ARG A 286 3.43 -9.17 74.54
C ARG A 286 4.76 -9.78 74.96
N GLU A 287 4.92 -11.09 74.87
CA GLU A 287 6.14 -11.80 75.27
C GLU A 287 7.38 -11.41 74.46
N LYS A 288 7.19 -10.87 73.24
CA LYS A 288 8.26 -10.55 72.30
C LYS A 288 8.40 -9.05 72.01
N GLU A 289 7.89 -8.19 72.89
CA GLU A 289 7.92 -6.71 72.79
C GLU A 289 7.60 -6.19 71.37
N SER A 290 6.62 -6.81 70.70
CA SER A 290 6.50 -6.66 69.25
C SER A 290 5.76 -5.39 68.82
N GLY A 291 5.31 -4.54 69.75
CA GLY A 291 4.58 -3.30 69.47
C GLY A 291 3.10 -3.38 69.85
N ARG A 292 2.29 -2.42 69.38
CA ARG A 292 0.85 -2.35 69.66
C ARG A 292 0.05 -3.06 68.57
N VAL A 293 -0.96 -3.83 68.99
CA VAL A 293 -1.95 -4.47 68.11
C VAL A 293 -3.33 -4.38 68.75
N THR A 294 -4.33 -4.07 67.92
CA THR A 294 -5.74 -4.23 68.26
C THR A 294 -6.24 -5.52 67.63
N CYS A 295 -6.79 -6.46 68.42
CA CYS A 295 -7.42 -7.68 67.92
C CYS A 295 -8.95 -7.52 67.92
N ILE A 296 -9.59 -7.96 66.84
CA ILE A 296 -11.03 -7.90 66.63
C ILE A 296 -11.56 -9.34 66.51
N PRO A 297 -11.99 -9.96 67.63
CA PRO A 297 -12.62 -11.28 67.63
C PRO A 297 -14.03 -11.20 67.05
N THR A 298 -14.19 -11.69 65.81
CA THR A 298 -15.44 -11.56 65.03
C THR A 298 -16.65 -12.17 65.73
N GLU A 299 -16.50 -13.31 66.41
CA GLU A 299 -17.58 -13.95 67.19
C GLU A 299 -18.07 -13.07 68.35
N ILE A 300 -17.14 -12.54 69.16
CA ILE A 300 -17.49 -11.70 70.32
C ILE A 300 -18.14 -10.41 69.87
N VAL A 301 -17.63 -9.80 68.80
CA VAL A 301 -18.22 -8.58 68.25
C VAL A 301 -19.66 -8.85 67.79
N ARG A 302 -19.89 -9.92 67.02
CA ARG A 302 -21.24 -10.30 66.58
C ARG A 302 -22.19 -10.58 67.74
N GLU A 303 -21.75 -11.32 68.76
CA GLU A 303 -22.54 -11.59 69.96
C GLU A 303 -22.88 -10.30 70.73
N SER A 304 -21.93 -9.37 70.81
CA SER A 304 -22.16 -8.08 71.47
C SER A 304 -23.18 -7.24 70.68
N LEU A 305 -23.07 -7.22 69.35
CA LEU A 305 -23.97 -6.47 68.49
C LEU A 305 -25.37 -7.06 68.44
N SER A 306 -25.54 -8.38 68.55
CA SER A 306 -26.86 -9.02 68.59
C SER A 306 -27.65 -8.72 69.86
N ARG A 307 -26.96 -8.40 70.96
CA ARG A 307 -27.57 -7.97 72.24
C ARG A 307 -28.02 -6.50 72.22
N ILE A 308 -27.50 -5.71 71.28
CA ILE A 308 -27.93 -4.32 71.08
C ILE A 308 -29.20 -4.38 70.23
N GLN A 309 -30.36 -4.41 70.88
CA GLN A 309 -31.64 -4.08 70.23
C GLN A 309 -31.50 -2.67 69.67
N SER A 310 -31.32 -2.55 68.37
CA SER A 310 -30.93 -1.29 67.79
C SER A 310 -32.07 -0.66 67.01
N ASP A 311 -32.60 0.42 67.58
CA ASP A 311 -33.08 1.58 66.82
C ASP A 311 -31.88 2.24 66.11
N PHE A 312 -31.17 1.48 65.27
CA PHE A 312 -30.24 2.06 64.31
C PHE A 312 -31.11 2.66 63.20
N SER A 313 -31.68 3.84 63.48
CA SER A 313 -32.36 4.59 62.43
C SER A 313 -31.35 4.84 61.32
N ASN A 314 -31.61 4.31 60.13
CA ASN A 314 -30.85 4.63 58.92
C ASN A 314 -31.05 6.09 58.47
N GLU A 315 -31.71 6.90 59.29
CA GLU A 315 -31.92 8.30 59.08
C GLU A 315 -30.74 9.12 59.61
N THR A 316 -30.16 9.90 58.71
CA THR A 316 -29.20 10.94 59.09
C THR A 316 -29.94 12.00 59.91
N PRO A 317 -29.42 12.46 61.07
CA PRO A 317 -30.09 13.51 61.85
C PRO A 317 -30.33 14.78 61.03
N GLU A 318 -31.44 15.48 61.26
CA GLU A 318 -31.80 16.68 60.50
C GLU A 318 -30.74 17.79 60.63
N TRP A 319 -30.21 17.99 61.84
CA TRP A 319 -29.13 18.94 62.09
C TRP A 319 -27.85 18.62 61.30
N ALA A 320 -27.58 17.34 61.03
CA ALA A 320 -26.43 16.92 60.23
C ALA A 320 -26.69 17.18 58.74
N ARG A 321 -27.89 16.84 58.24
CA ARG A 321 -28.29 17.09 56.85
C ARG A 321 -28.28 18.59 56.54
N ALA A 322 -28.71 19.44 57.48
CA ALA A 322 -28.71 20.89 57.34
C ALA A 322 -27.30 21.49 57.13
N GLN A 323 -26.26 20.79 57.58
CA GLN A 323 -24.85 21.15 57.36
C GLN A 323 -24.22 20.41 56.16
N GLY A 324 -25.02 19.73 55.34
CA GLY A 324 -24.52 18.98 54.18
C GLY A 324 -23.78 17.69 54.52
N ALA A 325 -23.94 17.14 55.73
CA ALA A 325 -23.22 15.94 56.13
C ALA A 325 -23.67 14.68 55.36
N ILE A 326 -22.70 13.93 54.87
CA ILE A 326 -22.88 12.66 54.16
C ILE A 326 -22.59 11.51 55.14
N PRO A 327 -23.53 10.58 55.38
CA PRO A 327 -23.24 9.42 56.21
C PRO A 327 -22.18 8.50 55.60
N ALA A 328 -21.23 8.04 56.39
CA ALA A 328 -20.17 7.15 55.91
C ALA A 328 -20.73 5.85 55.28
N ARG A 329 -21.83 5.30 55.82
CA ARG A 329 -22.52 4.13 55.25
C ARG A 329 -22.95 4.28 53.78
N ASN A 330 -23.06 5.51 53.25
CA ASN A 330 -23.48 5.76 51.87
C ASN A 330 -22.29 5.82 50.89
N ILE A 331 -21.07 5.97 51.40
CA ILE A 331 -19.85 6.15 50.61
C ILE A 331 -18.81 5.05 50.87
N VAL A 332 -19.14 4.10 51.74
CA VAL A 332 -18.30 2.97 52.14
C VAL A 332 -19.00 1.66 51.78
N GLU A 333 -18.30 0.82 51.04
CA GLU A 333 -18.65 -0.57 50.76
C GLU A 333 -17.83 -1.50 51.65
N VAL A 334 -18.47 -2.55 52.16
CA VAL A 334 -17.83 -3.52 53.07
C VAL A 334 -18.08 -4.95 52.56
N ASN A 335 -17.02 -5.76 52.59
CA ASN A 335 -17.05 -7.16 52.19
C ASN A 335 -18.11 -7.97 52.97
N GLU A 336 -18.70 -8.95 52.29
CA GLU A 336 -19.70 -9.85 52.88
C GLU A 336 -19.10 -10.59 54.08
N GLY A 337 -19.81 -10.63 55.20
CA GLY A 337 -19.34 -11.18 56.48
C GLY A 337 -18.76 -10.18 57.49
N TYR A 338 -18.36 -8.98 57.06
CA TYR A 338 -17.83 -7.92 57.94
C TYR A 338 -18.75 -6.69 58.06
N ARG A 339 -19.82 -6.62 57.26
CA ARG A 339 -20.78 -5.50 57.25
C ARG A 339 -21.35 -5.20 58.64
N GLU A 340 -21.77 -6.23 59.35
CA GLU A 340 -22.34 -6.11 60.69
C GLU A 340 -21.33 -5.58 61.71
N ILE A 341 -20.04 -5.92 61.57
CA ILE A 341 -18.96 -5.47 62.44
C ILE A 341 -18.73 -3.96 62.29
N LEU A 342 -18.79 -3.43 61.07
CA LEU A 342 -18.56 -2.01 60.78
C LEU A 342 -19.82 -1.15 60.81
N ALA A 343 -21.01 -1.74 60.69
CA ALA A 343 -22.29 -1.01 60.61
C ALA A 343 -22.49 0.02 61.74
N PRO A 344 -22.24 -0.29 63.02
CA PRO A 344 -22.44 0.68 64.10
C PRO A 344 -21.54 1.92 63.97
N ILE A 345 -20.31 1.72 63.48
CA ILE A 345 -19.33 2.79 63.29
C ILE A 345 -19.74 3.65 62.08
N LEU A 346 -20.06 3.01 60.95
CA LEU A 346 -20.41 3.70 59.71
C LEU A 346 -21.75 4.44 59.78
N GLN A 347 -22.71 3.97 60.59
CA GLN A 347 -23.99 4.64 60.79
C GLN A 347 -23.87 5.94 61.60
N LYS A 348 -22.96 5.95 62.58
CA LYS A 348 -22.70 7.11 63.46
C LYS A 348 -21.52 7.98 62.98
N THR A 349 -21.00 7.72 61.79
CA THR A 349 -19.95 8.53 61.17
C THR A 349 -20.54 9.42 60.09
N LEU A 350 -20.30 10.73 60.21
CA LEU A 350 -20.72 11.77 59.30
C LEU A 350 -19.51 12.39 58.62
N VAL A 351 -19.56 12.54 57.30
CA VAL A 351 -18.54 13.22 56.51
C VAL A 351 -19.02 14.61 56.12
N VAL A 352 -18.21 15.64 56.34
CA VAL A 352 -18.47 17.03 55.97
C VAL A 352 -17.37 17.57 55.06
N GLU A 353 -17.64 18.70 54.40
CA GLU A 353 -16.70 19.28 53.44
C GLU A 353 -15.46 19.88 54.14
N GLY A 354 -15.67 20.70 55.17
CA GLY A 354 -14.59 21.44 55.82
C GLY A 354 -14.74 21.59 57.33
N ILE A 355 -13.74 22.25 57.93
CA ILE A 355 -13.63 22.45 59.38
C ILE A 355 -14.76 23.34 59.92
N GLU A 356 -15.27 24.28 59.11
CA GLU A 356 -16.38 25.14 59.51
C GLU A 356 -17.68 24.36 59.72
N GLU A 357 -17.99 23.40 58.85
CA GLU A 357 -19.12 22.49 59.02
C GLU A 357 -18.87 21.53 60.19
N LEU A 358 -17.63 21.03 60.32
CA LEU A 358 -17.23 20.14 61.39
C LEU A 358 -17.48 20.75 62.78
N THR A 359 -17.06 22.00 62.97
CA THR A 359 -17.22 22.73 64.24
C THR A 359 -18.69 23.03 64.55
N ARG A 360 -19.51 23.36 63.55
CA ARG A 360 -20.97 23.53 63.69
C ARG A 360 -21.67 22.23 64.10
N ILE A 361 -21.25 21.10 63.54
CA ILE A 361 -21.77 19.78 63.89
C ILE A 361 -21.30 19.34 65.28
N ALA A 362 -20.05 19.63 65.66
CA ALA A 362 -19.43 19.11 66.87
C ALA A 362 -20.27 19.36 68.14
N ALA A 363 -20.94 20.52 68.23
CA ALA A 363 -21.80 20.88 69.36
C ALA A 363 -23.09 20.05 69.48
N ASN A 364 -23.53 19.41 68.40
CA ASN A 364 -24.76 18.63 68.31
C ASN A 364 -24.52 17.11 68.30
N LEU A 365 -23.25 16.67 68.32
CA LEU A 365 -22.91 15.25 68.36
C LEU A 365 -23.35 14.65 69.68
N ASN A 366 -23.97 13.46 69.63
CA ASN A 366 -24.30 12.66 70.80
C ASN A 366 -23.26 11.54 71.00
N GLU A 367 -23.35 10.82 72.11
CA GLU A 367 -22.45 9.71 72.41
C GLU A 367 -22.35 8.69 71.26
N GLY A 368 -21.09 8.38 70.89
CA GLY A 368 -20.76 7.47 69.80
C GLY A 368 -20.83 8.06 68.40
N TRP A 369 -21.29 9.31 68.22
CA TRP A 369 -21.22 9.99 66.92
C TRP A 369 -19.84 10.58 66.65
N ILE A 370 -19.43 10.49 65.39
CA ILE A 370 -18.18 11.01 64.85
C ILE A 370 -18.55 11.86 63.63
N ALA A 371 -18.00 13.06 63.55
CA ALA A 371 -17.97 13.81 62.29
C ALA A 371 -16.52 13.91 61.80
N VAL A 372 -16.31 13.88 60.49
CA VAL A 372 -14.99 13.96 59.87
C VAL A 372 -15.04 14.82 58.61
N THR A 373 -14.04 15.62 58.35
CA THR A 373 -13.93 16.38 57.09
C THR A 373 -13.40 15.50 55.96
N ARG A 374 -13.47 15.97 54.72
CA ARG A 374 -12.79 15.30 53.58
C ARG A 374 -11.29 15.08 53.81
N ASN A 375 -10.64 15.98 54.53
CA ASN A 375 -9.19 15.95 54.78
C ASN A 375 -8.81 15.19 56.06
N GLY A 376 -9.77 14.63 56.79
CA GLY A 376 -9.50 13.78 57.94
C GLY A 376 -9.46 14.48 59.30
N GLU A 377 -9.88 15.74 59.42
CA GLU A 377 -10.12 16.34 60.75
C GLU A 377 -11.38 15.74 61.37
N ILE A 378 -11.31 15.33 62.64
CA ILE A 378 -12.35 14.56 63.33
C ILE A 378 -12.93 15.36 64.49
N ALA A 379 -14.25 15.33 64.64
CA ALA A 379 -15.00 15.74 65.82
C ALA A 379 -15.68 14.55 66.49
N ARG A 380 -15.59 14.48 67.83
CA ARG A 380 -16.25 13.46 68.66
C ARG A 380 -17.00 14.12 69.81
N PHE A 381 -18.05 13.49 70.32
CA PHE A 381 -18.68 13.93 71.58
C PHE A 381 -17.66 13.96 72.74
N PRO A 382 -17.68 14.97 73.65
CA PRO A 382 -18.59 16.12 73.76
C PRO A 382 -18.15 17.39 73.01
N GLY A 383 -17.45 17.26 71.88
CA GLY A 383 -16.88 18.39 71.11
C GLY A 383 -15.35 18.35 71.02
N ILE A 384 -14.75 17.16 71.16
CA ILE A 384 -13.31 16.96 71.02
C ILE A 384 -12.95 16.99 69.53
N LEU A 385 -12.06 17.90 69.16
CA LEU A 385 -11.55 18.06 67.80
C LEU A 385 -10.12 17.54 67.73
N SER A 386 -9.85 16.70 66.74
CA SER A 386 -8.52 16.17 66.42
C SER A 386 -8.21 16.42 64.95
N GLY A 387 -7.00 16.86 64.63
CA GLY A 387 -6.59 17.11 63.26
C GLY A 387 -5.07 17.16 63.11
N GLY A 388 -4.62 17.21 61.87
CA GLY A 388 -3.20 17.18 61.49
C GLY A 388 -2.89 16.01 60.57
N LYS A 389 -1.87 16.17 59.74
CA LYS A 389 -1.43 15.14 58.79
C LYS A 389 -0.71 14.03 59.53
N SER A 390 -1.38 12.89 59.74
CA SER A 390 -0.73 11.70 60.31
C SER A 390 0.19 11.07 59.27
N VAL A 391 1.37 10.62 59.71
CA VAL A 391 2.37 9.95 58.84
C VAL A 391 1.92 8.53 58.44
N THR A 392 0.91 7.99 59.13
CA THR A 392 0.42 6.61 58.99
C THR A 392 -0.78 6.42 58.06
N THR A 393 -1.32 7.50 57.49
CA THR A 393 -2.58 7.45 56.71
C THR A 393 -2.33 7.52 55.20
N GLY A 394 -2.99 6.63 54.46
CA GLY A 394 -3.00 6.54 53.01
C GLY A 394 -3.21 5.12 52.48
N PHE A 395 -3.68 4.17 53.30
CA PHE A 395 -3.95 2.81 52.82
C PHE A 395 -5.13 2.78 51.86
N LEU A 396 -6.25 3.41 52.22
CA LEU A 396 -7.45 3.37 51.37
C LEU A 396 -7.21 4.11 50.05
N ARG A 397 -6.48 5.22 50.09
CA ARG A 397 -6.07 5.96 48.90
C ARG A 397 -5.16 5.14 47.98
N ARG A 398 -4.17 4.43 48.54
CA ARG A 398 -3.31 3.53 47.75
C ARG A 398 -4.09 2.36 47.17
N GLN A 399 -5.02 1.78 47.93
CA GLN A 399 -5.88 0.71 47.43
C GLN A 399 -6.74 1.20 46.25
N SER A 400 -7.36 2.38 46.37
CA SER A 400 -8.09 3.01 45.25
C SER A 400 -7.19 3.25 44.04
N GLU A 401 -5.98 3.80 44.24
CA GLU A 401 -5.01 4.04 43.16
C GLU A 401 -4.54 2.74 42.49
N ILE A 402 -4.36 1.66 43.27
CA ILE A 402 -4.04 0.31 42.76
C ILE A 402 -5.18 -0.23 41.92
N ASP A 403 -6.43 -0.14 42.40
CA ASP A 403 -7.61 -0.66 41.71
C ASP A 403 -7.82 0.11 40.38
N GLU A 404 -7.67 1.44 40.38
CA GLU A 404 -7.77 2.29 39.19
C GLU A 404 -6.64 2.00 38.17
N ILE A 405 -5.38 2.00 38.62
CA ILE A 405 -4.24 1.75 37.73
C ILE A 405 -4.30 0.32 37.19
N SER A 406 -4.69 -0.67 38.00
CA SER A 406 -4.85 -2.05 37.53
C SER A 406 -5.89 -2.15 36.42
N ALA A 407 -7.05 -1.51 36.59
CA ALA A 407 -8.09 -1.49 35.55
C ALA A 407 -7.58 -0.84 34.26
N ARG A 408 -6.86 0.28 34.38
CA ARG A 408 -6.30 1.00 33.24
C ARG A 408 -5.19 0.23 32.53
N VAL A 409 -4.33 -0.49 33.25
CA VAL A 409 -3.31 -1.37 32.65
C VAL A 409 -3.98 -2.47 31.84
N ILE A 410 -5.03 -3.11 32.36
CA ILE A 410 -5.78 -4.16 31.64
C ILE A 410 -6.44 -3.60 30.36
N GLU A 411 -6.99 -2.39 30.43
CA GLU A 411 -7.58 -1.72 29.26
C GLU A 411 -6.51 -1.44 28.19
N ILE A 412 -5.38 -0.87 28.58
CA ILE A 412 -4.27 -0.57 27.68
C ILE A 412 -3.67 -1.84 27.08
N GLU A 413 -3.54 -2.93 27.85
CA GLU A 413 -3.08 -4.23 27.36
C GLU A 413 -3.98 -4.77 26.25
N ARG A 414 -5.29 -4.70 26.42
CA ARG A 414 -6.25 -5.14 25.39
C ARG A 414 -6.17 -4.29 24.13
N ASP A 415 -6.04 -2.97 24.30
CA ASP A 415 -5.92 -2.04 23.19
C ASP A 415 -4.60 -2.25 22.42
N LEU A 416 -3.48 -2.46 23.13
CA LEU A 416 -2.19 -2.81 22.52
C LEU A 416 -2.26 -4.12 21.74
N GLN A 417 -2.91 -5.16 22.27
CA GLN A 417 -3.10 -6.42 21.52
C GLN A 417 -3.84 -6.20 20.19
N ALA A 418 -4.91 -5.40 20.20
CA ALA A 418 -5.65 -5.08 18.98
C ALA A 418 -4.81 -4.26 17.99
N ARG A 419 -4.03 -3.29 18.50
CA ARG A 419 -3.14 -2.46 17.68
C ARG A 419 -1.99 -3.27 17.07
N ASP A 420 -1.40 -4.20 17.82
CA ASP A 420 -0.31 -5.05 17.32
C ASP A 420 -0.81 -6.01 16.24
N GLN A 421 -2.02 -6.57 16.39
CA GLN A 421 -2.66 -7.36 15.33
C GLN A 421 -2.91 -6.52 14.06
N ALA A 422 -3.37 -5.27 14.21
CA ALA A 422 -3.56 -4.37 13.07
C ALA A 422 -2.22 -4.06 12.38
N LEU A 423 -1.15 -3.82 13.15
CA LEU A 423 0.18 -3.58 12.61
C LEU A 423 0.75 -4.80 11.88
N GLN A 424 0.55 -6.01 12.42
CA GLN A 424 0.92 -7.26 11.73
C GLN A 424 0.16 -7.41 10.41
N GLY A 425 -1.15 -7.14 10.38
CA GLY A 425 -1.93 -7.17 9.16
C GLY A 425 -1.46 -6.18 8.09
N LEU A 426 -0.96 -5.00 8.48
CA LEU A 426 -0.33 -4.05 7.56
C LEU A 426 1.03 -4.55 7.06
N GLN A 427 1.82 -5.18 7.93
CA GLN A 427 3.12 -5.76 7.56
C GLN A 427 2.99 -6.96 6.61
N GLU A 428 1.94 -7.77 6.74
CA GLU A 428 1.64 -8.88 5.81
C GLU A 428 1.14 -8.39 4.45
N ARG A 429 0.46 -7.24 4.41
CA ARG A 429 0.04 -6.60 3.15
C ARG A 429 1.19 -5.97 2.39
N ARG A 430 2.29 -5.64 3.08
CA ARG A 430 3.50 -5.04 2.50
C ARG A 430 4.39 -6.11 1.93
#